data_AF-A0A5B6V5B2-F1
#
_entry.id   AF-A0A5B6V5B2-F1
#
_cell.length_a   1.000
_cell.length_b   1.000
_cell.length_c   1.000
_cell.angle_alpha   90.00
_cell.angle_beta   90.00
_cell.angle_gamma   90.00
#
_symmetry.space_group_name_H-M   'P 1'
#
loop_
_entity.id
_entity.type
_entity.pdbx_description
1 polymer ?
#
loop_
_entity_poly.entity_id
_entity_poly.type
_entity_poly.pdbx_seq_one_letter_code
_entity_poly.pdbx_strand_id
1 'polypeptide(L)'
;MVFTRQNVLRVYPKSTRFDSSNYNPLIGWMHGVQMVAFNMQGHGRSLWLMHGMFKANGGCGYVKKPDFLLNSKEVFDPKIKLPVKTTLKVTVYMGEGWYYDFHHTHFDAYSPPDFYARVGIAGVPADSVMKKTKILEDNWLPSWNEVFEFPLTVPELALLRIEVHEYDVSEKDDFGGQTCLPISELRNGIRAVPLYSRKGEKYNSVKLLMRFEFI
;
A
#
# COMPACT_ATOMS: atom_id res chain seq x y z
N MET A 1 21.80 -3.95 -8.18
CA MET A 1 22.38 -4.74 -9.30
C MET A 1 22.90 -3.78 -10.37
N VAL A 2 24.14 -3.91 -10.83
CA VAL A 2 24.72 -2.99 -11.85
C VAL A 2 24.06 -3.20 -13.22
N PHE A 3 23.71 -4.44 -13.57
CA PHE A 3 23.15 -4.82 -14.87
C PHE A 3 21.92 -3.99 -15.27
N THR A 4 20.98 -3.77 -14.35
CA THR A 4 19.71 -3.08 -14.62
C THR A 4 19.88 -1.57 -14.87
N ARG A 5 21.08 -1.01 -14.73
CA ARG A 5 21.36 0.41 -15.04
C ARG A 5 21.35 0.69 -16.53
N GLN A 6 21.87 -0.25 -17.32
CA GLN A 6 22.06 -0.11 -18.76
C GLN A 6 21.22 -1.11 -19.58
N ASN A 7 20.56 -2.06 -18.90
CA ASN A 7 19.77 -3.11 -19.53
C ASN A 7 18.37 -3.17 -18.94
N VAL A 8 17.42 -3.60 -19.75
CA VAL A 8 16.05 -3.92 -19.31
C VAL A 8 16.03 -5.38 -18.87
N LEU A 9 15.56 -5.63 -17.66
CA LEU A 9 15.34 -6.98 -17.15
C LEU A 9 13.84 -7.23 -16.97
N ARG A 10 13.38 -8.37 -17.48
CA ARG A 10 12.03 -8.89 -17.27
C ARG A 10 12.05 -10.08 -16.33
N VAL A 11 11.21 -10.04 -15.31
CA VAL A 11 11.00 -11.14 -14.36
C VAL A 11 9.53 -11.56 -14.40
N TYR A 12 9.28 -12.86 -14.29
CA TYR A 12 7.95 -13.46 -14.37
C TYR A 12 7.72 -14.42 -13.20
N PRO A 13 6.45 -14.66 -12.80
CA PRO A 13 6.13 -15.67 -11.80
C PRO A 13 6.65 -17.04 -12.26
N LYS A 14 7.21 -17.82 -11.33
CA LYS A 14 7.68 -19.18 -11.64
C LYS A 14 6.53 -20.01 -12.22
N SER A 15 6.78 -20.73 -13.33
CA SER A 15 5.78 -21.51 -14.07
C SER A 15 5.08 -22.61 -13.25
N THR A 16 5.61 -22.99 -12.09
CA THR A 16 5.01 -23.98 -11.18
C THR A 16 3.90 -23.40 -10.29
N ARG A 17 3.55 -22.11 -10.42
CA ARG A 17 2.43 -21.48 -9.70
C ARG A 17 1.11 -21.71 -10.45
N PHE A 18 0.56 -22.91 -10.31
CA PHE A 18 -0.73 -23.28 -10.91
C PHE A 18 -1.92 -22.49 -10.34
N ASP A 19 -1.77 -21.84 -9.19
CA ASP A 19 -2.79 -21.01 -8.53
C ASP A 19 -2.83 -19.55 -9.06
N SER A 20 -2.03 -19.22 -10.08
CA SER A 20 -1.88 -17.86 -10.61
C SER A 20 -1.45 -16.80 -9.59
N SER A 21 -0.91 -17.20 -8.43
CA SER A 21 -0.48 -16.26 -7.39
C SER A 21 0.69 -15.38 -7.83
N ASN A 22 0.65 -14.11 -7.45
CA ASN A 22 1.71 -13.14 -7.75
C ASN A 22 2.79 -13.12 -6.65
N TYR A 23 4.06 -13.02 -7.04
CA TYR A 23 5.17 -12.79 -6.10
C TYR A 23 5.22 -11.32 -5.64
N ASN A 24 5.99 -11.03 -4.59
CA ASN A 24 6.16 -9.67 -4.08
C ASN A 24 6.94 -8.80 -5.09
N PRO A 25 6.34 -7.72 -5.65
CA PRO A 25 7.00 -6.82 -6.62
C PRO A 25 8.31 -6.22 -6.12
N LEU A 26 8.34 -5.90 -4.82
CA LEU A 26 9.39 -5.09 -4.21
C LEU A 26 10.76 -5.74 -4.37
N ILE A 27 10.81 -7.08 -4.40
CA ILE A 27 12.06 -7.83 -4.60
C ILE A 27 12.70 -7.44 -5.94
N GLY A 28 11.91 -7.34 -7.01
CA GLY A 28 12.40 -6.90 -8.32
C GLY A 28 12.78 -5.42 -8.33
N TRP A 29 11.89 -4.55 -7.86
CA TRP A 29 12.10 -3.11 -7.90
C TRP A 29 13.31 -2.65 -7.06
N MET A 30 13.54 -3.26 -5.88
CA MET A 30 14.72 -2.99 -5.05
C MET A 30 16.05 -3.32 -5.76
N HIS A 31 16.04 -4.26 -6.69
CA HIS A 31 17.21 -4.61 -7.52
C HIS A 31 17.25 -3.85 -8.85
N GLY A 32 16.31 -2.92 -9.07
CA GLY A 32 16.22 -2.07 -10.26
C GLY A 32 15.60 -2.74 -11.48
N VAL A 33 14.93 -3.88 -11.30
CA VAL A 33 14.21 -4.59 -12.37
C VAL A 33 13.02 -3.74 -12.84
N GLN A 34 12.92 -3.51 -14.14
CA GLN A 34 11.93 -2.62 -14.74
C GLN A 34 10.64 -3.37 -15.08
N MET A 35 10.75 -4.55 -15.67
CA MET A 35 9.60 -5.32 -16.15
C MET A 35 9.27 -6.46 -15.18
N VAL A 36 8.63 -6.11 -14.07
CA VAL A 36 8.11 -7.07 -13.09
C VAL A 36 6.73 -7.52 -13.56
N ALA A 37 6.63 -8.70 -14.16
CA ALA A 37 5.38 -9.19 -14.75
C ALA A 37 4.44 -9.81 -13.71
N PHE A 38 3.14 -9.52 -13.85
CA PHE A 38 2.07 -9.99 -12.96
C PHE A 38 0.99 -10.74 -13.74
N ASN A 39 0.35 -11.70 -13.07
CA ASN A 39 -0.94 -12.24 -13.49
C ASN A 39 -2.03 -11.24 -13.11
N MET A 40 -2.50 -10.45 -14.08
CA MET A 40 -3.48 -9.37 -13.87
C MET A 40 -4.90 -9.87 -13.57
N GLN A 41 -5.18 -11.16 -13.85
CA GLN A 41 -6.46 -11.80 -13.58
C GLN A 41 -6.68 -12.14 -12.10
N GLY A 42 -5.60 -12.13 -11.31
CA GLY A 42 -5.65 -12.42 -9.87
C GLY A 42 -6.15 -11.22 -9.06
N HIS A 43 -6.09 -11.37 -7.74
CA HIS A 43 -6.34 -10.30 -6.79
C HIS A 43 -5.35 -10.38 -5.62
N GLY A 44 -5.27 -9.31 -4.83
CA GLY A 44 -4.52 -9.28 -3.58
C GLY A 44 -3.27 -8.41 -3.61
N ARG A 45 -2.49 -8.54 -2.52
CA ARG A 45 -1.47 -7.56 -2.12
C ARG A 45 -0.46 -7.21 -3.21
N SER A 46 0.04 -8.17 -3.97
CA SER A 46 1.04 -7.91 -5.00
C SER A 46 0.50 -6.98 -6.11
N LEU A 47 -0.76 -7.17 -6.51
CA LEU A 47 -1.43 -6.28 -7.48
C LEU A 47 -1.74 -4.92 -6.85
N TRP A 48 -2.12 -4.87 -5.58
CA TRP A 48 -2.34 -3.60 -4.87
C TRP A 48 -1.07 -2.74 -4.85
N LEU A 49 0.08 -3.35 -4.55
CA LEU A 49 1.38 -2.67 -4.59
C LEU A 49 1.75 -2.22 -6.00
N MET A 50 1.47 -3.05 -7.01
CA MET A 50 1.67 -2.69 -8.43
C MET A 50 0.82 -1.48 -8.82
N HIS A 51 -0.49 -1.54 -8.61
CA HIS A 51 -1.38 -0.40 -8.88
C HIS A 51 -0.95 0.84 -8.09
N GLY A 52 -0.55 0.69 -6.82
CA GLY A 52 -0.06 1.80 -6.00
C GLY A 52 1.21 2.45 -6.54
N MET A 53 2.23 1.66 -6.87
CA MET A 53 3.49 2.15 -7.45
C MET A 53 3.24 2.95 -8.72
N PHE A 54 2.43 2.40 -9.63
CA PHE A 54 2.16 3.01 -10.93
C PHE A 54 1.08 4.09 -10.90
N LYS A 55 0.55 4.48 -9.73
CA LYS A 55 -0.16 5.77 -9.59
C LYS A 55 0.80 6.96 -9.71
N ALA A 56 2.09 6.76 -9.43
CA ALA A 56 3.12 7.77 -9.62
C ALA A 56 3.23 8.20 -11.10
N ASN A 57 3.81 9.36 -11.33
CA ASN A 57 4.03 9.89 -12.68
C ASN A 57 2.74 9.91 -13.54
N GLY A 58 1.63 10.34 -12.93
CA GLY A 58 0.34 10.50 -13.61
C GLY A 58 -0.30 9.21 -14.11
N GLY A 59 0.13 8.02 -13.66
CA GLY A 59 -0.51 6.78 -14.07
C GLY A 59 -0.07 6.23 -15.43
N CYS A 60 0.99 6.77 -16.04
CA CYS A 60 1.38 6.42 -17.42
C CYS A 60 2.01 5.02 -17.59
N GLY A 61 2.21 4.27 -16.50
CA GLY A 61 2.87 2.96 -16.53
C GLY A 61 4.40 3.00 -16.47
N TYR A 62 5.01 4.19 -16.39
CA TYR A 62 6.46 4.36 -16.24
C TYR A 62 6.78 5.21 -15.01
N VAL A 63 7.64 4.70 -14.13
CA VAL A 63 8.12 5.41 -12.93
C VAL A 63 9.66 5.46 -12.98
N LYS A 64 10.24 6.65 -12.82
CA LYS A 64 11.70 6.82 -12.82
C LYS A 64 12.29 6.06 -11.63
N LYS A 65 13.32 5.24 -11.87
CA LYS A 65 14.07 4.60 -10.78
C LYS A 65 14.79 5.65 -9.93
N PRO A 66 14.96 5.41 -8.62
CA PRO A 66 15.80 6.25 -7.76
C PRO A 66 17.23 6.36 -8.29
N ASP A 67 17.87 7.51 -8.07
CA ASP A 67 19.19 7.80 -8.65
C ASP A 67 20.27 6.81 -8.19
N PHE A 68 20.15 6.24 -6.99
CA PHE A 68 21.08 5.21 -6.51
C PHE A 68 20.98 3.87 -7.30
N LEU A 69 19.87 3.62 -7.98
CA LEU A 69 19.70 2.48 -8.90
C LEU A 69 20.09 2.82 -10.35
N LEU A 70 20.44 4.06 -10.65
CA LEU A 70 20.84 4.53 -11.98
C LEU A 70 22.33 4.87 -12.04
N ASN A 71 22.80 5.74 -11.16
CA ASN A 71 24.06 6.49 -11.32
C ASN A 71 25.08 6.28 -10.18
N SER A 72 24.78 5.45 -9.17
CA SER A 72 25.70 5.25 -8.04
C SER A 72 26.92 4.38 -8.39
N LYS A 73 28.11 4.76 -7.92
CA LYS A 73 29.31 3.90 -7.99
C LYS A 73 29.14 2.65 -7.12
N GLU A 74 28.44 2.78 -6.00
CA GLU A 74 28.17 1.70 -5.08
C GLU A 74 26.91 0.91 -5.49
N VAL A 75 26.90 -0.38 -5.18
CA VAL A 75 25.74 -1.23 -5.40
C VAL A 75 24.84 -1.15 -4.19
N PHE A 76 23.64 -0.62 -4.37
CA PHE A 76 22.60 -0.67 -3.34
C PHE A 76 22.28 -2.12 -2.97
N ASP A 77 22.36 -2.44 -1.68
CA ASP A 77 21.93 -3.71 -1.09
C ASP A 77 20.71 -3.45 -0.18
N PRO A 78 19.51 -3.94 -0.53
CA PRO A 78 18.30 -3.73 0.26
C PRO A 78 18.32 -4.41 1.64
N LYS A 79 19.30 -5.28 1.93
CA LYS A 79 19.43 -5.94 3.24
C LYS A 79 20.19 -5.08 4.25
N ILE A 80 20.99 -4.12 3.78
CA ILE A 80 21.75 -3.23 4.66
C ILE A 80 20.81 -2.15 5.18
N LYS A 81 20.76 -2.00 6.50
CA LYS A 81 20.00 -0.91 7.13
C LYS A 81 20.75 0.41 6.93
N LEU A 82 20.17 1.29 6.12
CA LEU A 82 20.67 2.64 5.89
C LEU A 82 20.20 3.60 7.00
N PRO A 83 20.82 4.78 7.15
CA PRO A 83 20.29 5.82 8.04
C PRO A 83 18.90 6.29 7.58
N VAL A 84 18.09 6.76 8.52
CA VAL A 84 16.76 7.34 8.25
C VAL A 84 16.95 8.63 7.44
N LYS A 85 16.25 8.73 6.30
CA LYS A 85 16.25 9.94 5.45
C LYS A 85 15.13 10.91 5.82
N THR A 86 13.97 10.39 6.21
CA THR A 86 12.80 11.17 6.61
C THR A 86 11.88 10.32 7.48
N THR A 87 11.05 10.95 8.30
CA THR A 87 9.98 10.28 9.02
C THR A 87 8.64 10.71 8.44
N LEU A 88 7.84 9.75 7.97
CA LEU A 88 6.46 9.99 7.61
C LEU A 88 5.57 9.81 8.84
N LYS A 89 4.91 10.88 9.26
CA LYS A 89 3.82 10.86 10.23
C LYS A 89 2.48 10.83 9.49
N VAL A 90 1.63 9.88 9.87
CA VAL A 90 0.31 9.65 9.29
C VAL A 90 -0.73 9.74 10.39
N THR A 91 -1.70 10.64 10.25
CA THR A 91 -2.89 10.67 11.11
C THR A 91 -4.07 10.10 10.34
N VAL A 92 -4.76 9.11 10.92
CA VAL A 92 -6.01 8.55 10.41
C VAL A 92 -7.15 9.15 11.23
N TYR A 93 -7.87 10.13 10.68
CA TYR A 93 -8.94 10.80 11.41
C TYR A 93 -10.21 9.97 11.42
N MET A 94 -10.73 9.65 10.23
CA MET A 94 -11.99 8.96 10.06
C MET A 94 -12.10 8.28 8.70
N GLY A 95 -13.09 7.41 8.55
CA GLY A 95 -13.54 6.88 7.27
C GLY A 95 -15.02 7.13 7.06
N GLU A 96 -15.43 7.17 5.79
CA GLU A 96 -16.83 7.30 5.40
C GLU A 96 -17.09 6.62 4.06
N GLY A 97 -18.37 6.44 3.73
CA GLY A 97 -18.82 6.05 2.38
C GLY A 97 -19.28 4.60 2.26
N TRP A 98 -18.98 3.73 3.22
CA TRP A 98 -19.40 2.32 3.17
C TRP A 98 -20.91 2.15 3.12
N TYR A 99 -21.65 2.95 3.87
CA TYR A 99 -23.12 2.92 3.89
C TYR A 99 -23.76 3.16 2.51
N TYR A 100 -23.09 3.92 1.63
CA TYR A 100 -23.61 4.25 0.30
C TYR A 100 -23.23 3.22 -0.77
N ASP A 101 -22.10 2.53 -0.58
CA ASP A 101 -21.53 1.61 -1.58
C ASP A 101 -21.89 0.14 -1.31
N PHE A 102 -22.31 -0.20 -0.08
CA PHE A 102 -22.60 -1.56 0.35
C PHE A 102 -24.01 -1.72 0.89
N HIS A 103 -24.57 -2.92 0.74
CA HIS A 103 -25.82 -3.29 1.40
C HIS A 103 -25.63 -3.27 2.93
N HIS A 104 -26.69 -2.98 3.69
CA HIS A 104 -26.60 -2.86 5.14
C HIS A 104 -26.14 -4.14 5.87
N THR A 105 -26.22 -5.29 5.18
CA THR A 105 -25.88 -6.62 5.69
C THR A 105 -24.60 -7.16 5.07
N HIS A 106 -23.84 -6.30 4.38
CA HIS A 106 -22.65 -6.73 3.65
C HIS A 106 -21.54 -7.17 4.60
N PHE A 107 -21.38 -6.44 5.70
CA PHE A 107 -20.37 -6.71 6.72
C PHE A 107 -20.99 -7.53 7.85
N ASP A 108 -22.06 -7.03 8.46
CA ASP A 108 -22.77 -7.71 9.53
C ASP A 108 -24.27 -7.84 9.22
N ALA A 109 -24.84 -9.00 9.49
CA ALA A 109 -26.27 -9.24 9.20
C ALA A 109 -27.22 -8.47 10.11
N TYR A 110 -26.80 -8.13 11.34
CA TYR A 110 -27.68 -7.62 12.39
C TYR A 110 -27.19 -6.34 13.08
N SER A 111 -25.95 -5.93 12.83
CA SER A 111 -25.30 -4.76 13.41
C SER A 111 -24.63 -3.90 12.32
N PRO A 112 -24.31 -2.63 12.59
CA PRO A 112 -23.31 -1.91 11.82
C PRO A 112 -21.91 -2.55 11.96
N PRO A 113 -20.98 -2.23 11.05
CA PRO A 113 -19.65 -2.84 11.02
C PRO A 113 -18.70 -2.36 12.12
N ASP A 114 -17.80 -3.26 12.52
CA ASP A 114 -16.72 -3.04 13.49
C ASP A 114 -15.39 -2.70 12.81
N PHE A 115 -15.25 -1.47 12.29
CA PHE A 115 -14.09 -1.14 11.46
C PHE A 115 -12.79 -0.86 12.23
N TYR A 116 -11.68 -1.36 11.67
CA TYR A 116 -10.33 -0.92 12.01
C TYR A 116 -9.47 -0.71 10.77
N ALA A 117 -8.50 0.20 10.85
CA ALA A 117 -7.55 0.47 9.79
C ALA A 117 -6.17 -0.12 10.10
N ARG A 118 -5.50 -0.62 9.07
CA ARG A 118 -4.10 -1.04 9.09
C ARG A 118 -3.31 -0.08 8.22
N VAL A 119 -2.29 0.55 8.79
CA VAL A 119 -1.42 1.51 8.10
C VAL A 119 0.02 1.05 8.21
N GLY A 120 0.71 0.97 7.07
CA GLY A 120 2.06 0.43 7.04
C GLY A 120 2.84 0.81 5.81
N ILE A 121 4.11 0.42 5.82
CA ILE A 121 5.05 0.68 4.74
C ILE A 121 5.35 -0.64 4.02
N ALA A 122 5.30 -0.60 2.70
CA ALA A 122 5.78 -1.66 1.83
C ALA A 122 6.97 -1.11 1.05
N GLY A 123 8.18 -1.58 1.37
CA GLY A 123 9.43 -1.07 0.81
C GLY A 123 10.58 -2.03 1.09
N VAL A 124 11.75 -1.48 1.43
CA VAL A 124 12.88 -2.28 1.91
C VAL A 124 12.54 -3.00 3.22
N PRO A 125 13.16 -4.16 3.51
CA PRO A 125 12.90 -4.91 4.74
C PRO A 125 13.02 -4.08 6.02
N ALA A 126 13.98 -3.15 6.07
CA ALA A 126 14.22 -2.27 7.21
C ALA A 126 13.07 -1.27 7.49
N ASP A 127 12.32 -0.90 6.46
CA ASP A 127 11.21 0.06 6.55
C ASP A 127 9.85 -0.63 6.67
N SER A 128 9.78 -1.94 6.34
CA SER A 128 8.53 -2.68 6.20
C SER A 128 7.89 -2.99 7.56
N VAL A 129 6.86 -2.23 7.91
CA VAL A 129 6.06 -2.41 9.13
C VAL A 129 4.58 -2.20 8.85
N MET A 130 3.70 -2.85 9.61
CA MET A 130 2.24 -2.63 9.56
C MET A 130 1.72 -2.42 10.97
N LYS A 131 1.02 -1.31 11.20
CA LYS A 131 0.39 -0.92 12.47
C LYS A 131 -1.12 -0.96 12.30
N LYS A 132 -1.87 -1.13 13.39
CA LYS A 132 -3.34 -1.14 13.38
C LYS A 132 -3.89 -0.07 14.31
N THR A 133 -5.03 0.51 13.94
CA THR A 133 -5.85 1.31 14.85
C THR A 133 -6.56 0.39 15.85
N LYS A 134 -7.24 0.99 16.81
CA LYS A 134 -8.32 0.37 17.56
C LYS A 134 -9.45 -0.04 16.62
N ILE A 135 -10.18 -1.07 17.04
CA ILE A 135 -11.45 -1.46 16.47
C ILE A 135 -12.51 -0.52 17.04
N LEU A 136 -13.37 0.01 16.17
CA LEU A 136 -14.51 0.83 16.56
C LEU A 136 -15.77 0.06 16.22
N GLU A 137 -16.51 -0.31 17.27
CA GLU A 137 -17.69 -1.16 17.17
C GLU A 137 -18.92 -0.38 16.66
N ASP A 138 -19.79 -1.08 15.93
CA ASP A 138 -21.12 -0.63 15.49
C ASP A 138 -21.14 0.75 14.79
N ASN A 139 -20.21 1.03 13.87
CA ASN A 139 -20.12 2.36 13.26
C ASN A 139 -19.73 2.40 11.76
N TRP A 140 -20.67 2.88 10.93
CA TRP A 140 -20.45 3.15 9.49
C TRP A 140 -19.55 4.36 9.18
N LEU A 141 -19.30 5.22 10.17
CA LEU A 141 -18.48 6.45 10.09
C LEU A 141 -17.39 6.43 11.17
N PRO A 142 -16.45 5.47 11.13
CA PRO A 142 -15.45 5.30 12.18
C PRO A 142 -14.53 6.51 12.27
N SER A 143 -14.30 7.03 13.49
CA SER A 143 -13.35 8.12 13.77
C SER A 143 -12.25 7.66 14.73
N TRP A 144 -11.13 7.19 14.17
CA TRP A 144 -10.01 6.66 14.95
C TRP A 144 -9.15 7.76 15.61
N ASN A 145 -8.89 8.87 14.92
CA ASN A 145 -7.98 9.94 15.36
C ASN A 145 -6.60 9.45 15.84
N GLU A 146 -6.07 8.41 15.18
CA GLU A 146 -4.80 7.78 15.56
C GLU A 146 -3.64 8.25 14.70
N VAL A 147 -2.46 8.31 15.32
CA VAL A 147 -1.22 8.81 14.71
C VAL A 147 -0.19 7.70 14.65
N PHE A 148 0.43 7.55 13.48
CA PHE A 148 1.48 6.57 13.23
C PHE A 148 2.71 7.26 12.66
N GLU A 149 3.89 6.92 13.16
CA GLU A 149 5.17 7.40 12.64
C GLU A 149 5.96 6.25 11.99
N PHE A 150 6.55 6.56 10.84
CA PHE A 150 7.31 5.62 10.02
C PHE A 150 8.65 6.27 9.63
N PRO A 151 9.75 5.95 10.33
CA PRO A 151 11.09 6.33 9.88
C PRO A 151 11.43 5.56 8.59
N LEU A 152 11.83 6.27 7.54
CA LEU A 152 12.09 5.70 6.22
C LEU A 152 13.56 5.85 5.85
N THR A 153 14.21 4.72 5.57
CA THR A 153 15.59 4.67 5.09
C THR A 153 15.67 4.79 3.57
N VAL A 154 14.65 4.27 2.85
CA VAL A 154 14.56 4.31 1.38
C VAL A 154 13.14 4.72 0.92
N PRO A 155 12.72 5.97 1.19
CA PRO A 155 11.39 6.47 0.82
C PRO A 155 11.10 6.39 -0.69
N GLU A 156 12.13 6.43 -1.54
CA GLU A 156 11.99 6.41 -2.99
C GLU A 156 11.51 5.05 -3.55
N LEU A 157 11.56 3.98 -2.75
CA LEU A 157 11.04 2.65 -3.08
C LEU A 157 9.88 2.22 -2.18
N ALA A 158 9.43 3.11 -1.29
CA ALA A 158 8.41 2.80 -0.30
C ALA A 158 7.01 3.20 -0.79
N LEU A 159 6.04 2.36 -0.45
CA LEU A 159 4.62 2.61 -0.63
C LEU A 159 3.96 2.66 0.76
N LEU A 160 3.16 3.70 1.00
CA LEU A 160 2.20 3.70 2.10
C LEU A 160 1.04 2.77 1.74
N ARG A 161 0.82 1.74 2.54
CA ARG A 161 -0.23 0.75 2.38
C ARG A 161 -1.25 0.94 3.49
N ILE A 162 -2.50 1.12 3.09
CA ILE A 162 -3.63 1.27 3.99
C ILE A 162 -4.66 0.20 3.64
N GLU A 163 -5.18 -0.47 4.65
CA GLU A 163 -6.30 -1.41 4.54
C GLU A 163 -7.31 -1.10 5.62
N VAL A 164 -8.60 -1.21 5.32
CA VAL A 164 -9.67 -1.21 6.31
C VAL A 164 -10.30 -2.58 6.30
N HIS A 165 -10.52 -3.12 7.49
CA HIS A 165 -11.21 -4.39 7.69
C HIS A 165 -12.32 -4.17 8.72
N GLU A 166 -13.37 -4.96 8.59
CA GLU A 166 -14.36 -5.16 9.63
C GLU A 166 -13.91 -6.37 10.48
N TYR A 167 -14.11 -6.27 11.79
CA TYR A 167 -13.63 -7.25 12.76
C TYR A 167 -14.71 -8.25 13.13
N ASP A 168 -14.55 -9.49 12.67
CA ASP A 168 -15.41 -10.60 13.07
C ASP A 168 -14.70 -11.46 14.14
N VAL A 169 -15.37 -11.71 15.27
CA VAL A 169 -14.87 -12.53 16.38
C VAL A 169 -14.78 -14.02 16.01
N SER A 170 -15.67 -14.51 15.15
CA SER A 170 -15.88 -15.93 14.87
C SER A 170 -15.40 -16.34 13.47
N GLU A 171 -15.34 -15.39 12.54
CA GLU A 171 -14.87 -15.63 11.17
C GLU A 171 -13.58 -14.87 10.86
N LYS A 172 -13.27 -14.75 9.57
CA LYS A 172 -12.14 -13.98 9.09
C LYS A 172 -12.64 -12.59 8.75
N ASP A 173 -12.02 -11.57 9.34
CA ASP A 173 -12.24 -10.15 9.08
C ASP A 173 -12.61 -9.84 7.63
N ASP A 174 -13.76 -9.17 7.48
CA ASP A 174 -14.24 -8.75 6.18
C ASP A 174 -13.49 -7.53 5.67
N PHE A 175 -13.38 -7.43 4.35
CA PHE A 175 -12.52 -6.42 3.74
C PHE A 175 -13.30 -5.16 3.40
N GLY A 176 -13.03 -4.10 4.16
CA GLY A 176 -13.61 -2.78 3.95
C GLY A 176 -12.95 -1.99 2.81
N GLY A 177 -11.69 -2.25 2.47
CA GLY A 177 -11.03 -1.56 1.36
C GLY A 177 -9.51 -1.46 1.51
N GLN A 178 -8.82 -1.08 0.43
CA GLN A 178 -7.38 -0.81 0.47
C GLN A 178 -6.99 0.38 -0.41
N THR A 179 -5.83 0.95 -0.12
CA THR A 179 -5.09 1.76 -1.08
C THR A 179 -3.59 1.61 -0.85
N CYS A 180 -2.82 1.72 -1.92
CA CYS A 180 -1.37 1.85 -1.87
C CYS A 180 -0.98 3.18 -2.55
N LEU A 181 -0.13 3.96 -1.89
CA LEU A 181 0.28 5.29 -2.33
C LEU A 181 1.82 5.37 -2.33
N PRO A 182 2.46 5.82 -3.42
CA PRO A 182 3.90 5.99 -3.45
C PRO A 182 4.31 7.13 -2.53
N ILE A 183 5.24 6.86 -1.61
CA ILE A 183 5.67 7.82 -0.59
C ILE A 183 6.20 9.11 -1.25
N SER A 184 6.94 8.97 -2.35
CA SER A 184 7.51 10.08 -3.12
C SER A 184 6.47 11.04 -3.72
N GLU A 185 5.21 10.62 -3.84
CA GLU A 185 4.13 11.42 -4.43
C GLU A 185 3.16 11.96 -3.37
N LEU A 186 3.35 11.60 -2.09
CA LEU A 186 2.53 12.12 -1.02
C LEU A 186 2.85 13.60 -0.78
N ARG A 187 1.81 14.39 -0.52
CA ARG A 187 1.92 15.81 -0.16
C ARG A 187 1.50 16.01 1.27
N ASN A 188 2.22 16.86 1.98
CA ASN A 188 1.88 17.28 3.33
C ASN A 188 0.44 17.83 3.41
N GLY A 189 -0.16 17.69 4.59
CA GLY A 189 -1.48 18.21 4.93
C GLY A 189 -2.58 17.15 4.93
N ILE A 190 -3.83 17.63 5.05
CA ILE A 190 -5.03 16.79 5.15
C ILE A 190 -5.53 16.45 3.74
N ARG A 191 -5.85 15.17 3.51
CA ARG A 191 -6.28 14.60 2.24
C ARG A 191 -7.44 13.63 2.45
N ALA A 192 -8.39 13.65 1.52
CA ALA A 192 -9.34 12.57 1.34
C ALA A 192 -8.70 11.48 0.47
N VAL A 193 -8.63 10.27 0.99
CA VAL A 193 -7.92 9.14 0.40
C VAL A 193 -8.95 8.08 -0.02
N PRO A 194 -9.22 7.90 -1.33
CA PRO A 194 -10.19 6.91 -1.78
C PRO A 194 -9.68 5.49 -1.54
N LEU A 195 -10.62 4.60 -1.21
CA LEU A 195 -10.35 3.16 -1.07
C LEU A 195 -10.81 2.37 -2.30
N TYR A 196 -10.25 1.18 -2.43
CA TYR A 196 -10.44 0.27 -3.55
C TYR A 196 -10.79 -1.12 -3.06
N SER A 197 -11.52 -1.88 -3.87
CA SER A 197 -11.89 -3.26 -3.61
C SER A 197 -10.68 -4.21 -3.59
N ARG A 198 -10.92 -5.48 -3.20
CA ARG A 198 -9.89 -6.53 -3.26
C ARG A 198 -9.32 -6.70 -4.69
N LYS A 199 -10.12 -6.39 -5.71
CA LYS A 199 -9.74 -6.44 -7.13
C LYS A 199 -9.02 -5.19 -7.63
N GLY A 200 -8.93 -4.14 -6.81
CA GLY A 200 -8.32 -2.87 -7.21
C GLY A 200 -9.26 -1.90 -7.92
N GLU A 201 -10.57 -2.15 -7.86
CA GLU A 201 -11.60 -1.25 -8.40
C GLU A 201 -11.89 -0.14 -7.39
N LYS A 202 -11.99 1.12 -7.85
CA LYS A 202 -12.24 2.26 -6.97
C LYS A 202 -13.67 2.19 -6.44
N TYR A 203 -13.84 2.35 -5.13
CA TYR A 203 -15.17 2.56 -4.56
C TYR A 203 -15.70 3.96 -4.92
N ASN A 204 -17.02 4.11 -5.00
CA ASN A 204 -17.66 5.36 -5.43
C ASN A 204 -17.58 6.41 -4.32
N SER A 205 -17.92 5.99 -3.10
CA SER A 205 -18.08 6.88 -1.94
C SER A 205 -17.02 6.64 -0.87
N VAL A 206 -16.45 5.43 -0.78
CA VAL A 206 -15.56 5.05 0.31
C VAL A 206 -14.22 5.79 0.28
N LYS A 207 -13.92 6.51 1.37
CA LYS A 207 -12.66 7.27 1.53
C LYS A 207 -12.29 7.46 3.00
N LEU A 208 -11.01 7.71 3.24
CA LEU A 208 -10.45 8.07 4.55
C LEU A 208 -10.04 9.54 4.57
N LEU A 209 -10.27 10.22 5.69
CA LEU A 209 -9.67 11.53 5.95
C LEU A 209 -8.35 11.31 6.69
N MET A 210 -7.24 11.69 6.07
CA MET A 210 -5.89 11.45 6.61
C MET A 210 -5.02 12.70 6.56
N ARG A 211 -4.06 12.83 7.46
CA ARG A 211 -3.00 13.84 7.39
C ARG A 211 -1.65 13.16 7.15
N PHE A 212 -0.86 13.72 6.24
CA PHE A 212 0.51 13.32 6.01
C PHE A 212 1.45 14.46 6.40
N GLU A 213 2.50 14.13 7.14
CA GLU A 213 3.55 15.08 7.54
C GLU A 213 4.92 14.41 7.41
N PHE A 214 5.77 14.95 6.56
CA PHE A 214 7.19 14.59 6.49
C PHE A 214 7.98 15.44 7.48
N ILE A 215 8.70 14.76 8.39
CA ILE A 215 9.55 15.32 9.45
C ILE A 215 11.00 14.94 9.19
#